data_AF-A0AAD8ECW6-F1
#
_entry.id   AF-A0AAD8ECW6-F1
#
_cell.length_a   1.000
_cell.length_b   1.000
_cell.length_c   1.000
_cell.angle_alpha   90.00
_cell.angle_beta   90.00
_cell.angle_gamma   90.00
#
_symmetry.space_group_name_H-M   'P 1'
#
loop_
_entity.id
_entity.type
_entity.pdbx_description
1 polymer ?
#
loop_
_entity_poly.entity_id
_entity_poly.type
_entity_poly.pdbx_seq_one_letter_code
_entity_poly.pdbx_strand_id
1 'polypeptide(L)'
;HITKSAIIFGSDQEVAGVMRAVRRSNATGSFSWIGSDGWSARSLVSDGNEAEVEGTLSVQPQANPVRGFEEYFLNLTVESNRRNPWFVGYPSL
;
A
#
# COMPACT_ATOMS: atom_id res chain seq x y z
N HIS A 1 -7.08 28.43 8.26
CA HIS A 1 -7.97 27.27 8.04
C HIS A 1 -7.60 26.18 9.03
N ILE A 2 -8.56 25.61 9.75
CA ILE A 2 -8.34 24.48 10.67
C ILE A 2 -8.77 23.21 9.91
N THR A 3 -7.81 22.35 9.58
CA THR A 3 -8.07 21.02 9.00
C THR A 3 -8.26 20.01 10.13
N LYS A 4 -9.17 19.05 9.94
CA LYS A 4 -9.41 17.98 10.92
C LYS A 4 -8.43 16.85 10.67
N SER A 5 -7.81 16.31 11.71
CA SER A 5 -6.94 15.14 11.58
C SER A 5 -7.74 13.85 11.77
N ALA A 6 -7.48 12.85 10.94
CA ALA A 6 -8.09 11.53 11.03
C ALA A 6 -7.01 10.44 11.05
N ILE A 7 -7.11 9.55 12.02
CA ILE A 7 -6.23 8.38 12.17
C ILE A 7 -6.97 7.17 11.61
N ILE A 8 -6.36 6.46 10.65
CA ILE A 8 -6.99 5.31 9.99
C ILE A 8 -6.11 4.07 10.16
N PHE A 9 -6.67 3.08 10.83
CA PHE A 9 -6.17 1.70 10.86
C PHE A 9 -7.14 0.83 10.06
N GLY A 10 -6.67 0.28 8.94
CA GLY A 10 -7.51 -0.49 8.04
C GLY A 10 -6.69 -1.08 6.88
N SER A 11 -7.34 -1.92 6.09
CA SER A 11 -6.75 -2.47 4.87
C SER A 11 -6.75 -1.44 3.74
N ASP A 12 -5.86 -1.64 2.76
CA ASP A 12 -5.80 -0.82 1.55
C ASP A 12 -7.15 -0.74 0.80
N GLN A 13 -7.90 -1.82 0.71
CA GLN A 13 -9.22 -1.85 0.06
C GLN A 13 -10.23 -0.91 0.74
N GLU A 14 -10.30 -0.95 2.07
CA GLU A 14 -11.23 -0.13 2.85
C GLU A 14 -10.84 1.35 2.75
N VAL A 15 -9.56 1.66 2.90
CA VAL A 15 -9.09 3.06 2.85
C VAL A 15 -9.21 3.64 1.45
N ALA A 16 -8.96 2.87 0.39
CA ALA A 16 -9.26 3.31 -0.98
C ALA A 16 -10.76 3.66 -1.15
N GLY A 17 -11.66 2.91 -0.50
CA GLY A 17 -13.08 3.23 -0.44
C GLY A 17 -13.36 4.57 0.24
N VAL A 18 -12.67 4.86 1.35
CA VAL A 18 -12.76 6.13 2.08
C VAL A 18 -12.29 7.30 1.21
N MET A 19 -11.15 7.19 0.54
CA MET A 19 -10.63 8.26 -0.34
C MET A 19 -11.59 8.56 -1.49
N ARG A 20 -12.17 7.53 -2.11
CA ARG A 20 -13.24 7.71 -3.10
C ARG A 20 -14.45 8.41 -2.49
N ALA A 21 -14.81 8.14 -1.25
CA ALA A 21 -15.94 8.80 -0.58
C ALA A 21 -15.66 10.27 -0.27
N VAL A 22 -14.45 10.62 0.13
CA VAL A 22 -13.98 12.00 0.32
C VAL A 22 -14.13 12.78 -0.98
N ARG A 23 -13.65 12.22 -2.09
CA ARG A 23 -13.81 12.82 -3.42
C ARG A 23 -15.26 13.03 -3.81
N ARG A 24 -16.10 11.99 -3.71
CA ARG A 24 -17.55 12.08 -4.03
C ARG A 24 -18.28 13.12 -3.18
N SER A 25 -17.75 13.44 -2.00
CA SER A 25 -18.31 14.42 -1.08
C SER A 25 -17.73 15.83 -1.26
N ASN A 26 -16.85 16.06 -2.25
CA ASN A 26 -16.09 17.30 -2.44
C ASN A 26 -15.34 17.74 -1.16
N ALA A 27 -14.85 16.78 -0.39
CA ALA A 27 -14.16 17.01 0.88
C ALA A 27 -12.63 16.89 0.76
N THR A 28 -12.09 16.88 -0.46
CA THR A 28 -10.64 16.85 -0.72
C THR A 28 -9.96 18.02 0.02
N GLY A 29 -8.85 17.73 0.71
CA GLY A 29 -8.14 18.70 1.55
C GLY A 29 -8.83 19.07 2.87
N SER A 30 -10.00 18.51 3.18
CA SER A 30 -10.70 18.78 4.45
C SER A 30 -10.10 18.03 5.65
N PHE A 31 -9.36 16.95 5.37
CA PHE A 31 -8.74 16.10 6.38
C PHE A 31 -7.23 15.99 6.15
N SER A 32 -6.49 15.88 7.25
CA SER A 32 -5.10 15.43 7.27
C SER A 32 -5.07 13.99 7.79
N TRP A 33 -4.35 13.11 7.11
CA TRP A 33 -4.37 11.68 7.40
C TRP A 33 -3.16 11.23 8.20
N ILE A 34 -3.39 10.38 9.19
CA ILE A 34 -2.36 9.59 9.86
C ILE A 34 -2.66 8.12 9.58
N GLY A 35 -1.81 7.48 8.78
CA GLY A 35 -2.01 6.12 8.28
C GLY A 35 -1.10 5.07 8.88
N SER A 36 -1.64 3.88 9.09
CA SER A 36 -0.88 2.66 9.35
C SER A 36 -0.26 2.08 8.07
N ASP A 37 0.78 1.27 8.23
CA ASP A 37 1.45 0.49 7.18
C ASP A 37 0.51 -0.43 6.37
N GLY A 38 -0.63 -0.81 6.94
CA GLY A 38 -1.67 -1.60 6.27
C GLY A 38 -2.22 -0.97 4.98
N TRP A 39 -2.12 0.34 4.80
CA TRP A 39 -2.67 1.03 3.63
C TRP A 39 -1.78 2.14 3.07
N SER A 40 -0.99 2.79 3.90
CA SER A 40 -0.31 4.05 3.56
C SER A 40 0.80 3.92 2.51
N ALA A 41 1.32 2.71 2.31
CA ALA A 41 2.38 2.40 1.34
C ALA A 41 1.85 1.63 0.12
N ARG A 42 0.52 1.53 -0.04
CA ARG A 42 -0.11 0.68 -1.06
C ARG A 42 -0.63 1.54 -2.21
N SER A 43 -0.18 1.21 -3.41
CA SER A 43 -0.60 1.89 -4.64
C SER A 43 -2.13 1.85 -4.83
N LEU A 44 -2.80 0.79 -4.37
CA LEU A 44 -4.26 0.69 -4.42
C LEU A 44 -5.00 1.88 -3.78
N VAL A 45 -4.40 2.52 -2.77
CA VAL A 45 -5.00 3.68 -2.09
C VAL A 45 -4.66 4.97 -2.81
N SER A 46 -3.42 5.15 -3.23
CA SER A 46 -2.95 6.39 -3.88
C SER A 46 -3.40 6.51 -5.32
N ASP A 47 -3.39 5.42 -6.08
CA ASP A 47 -3.57 5.44 -7.52
C ASP A 47 -5.00 5.89 -7.85
N GLY A 48 -5.08 7.04 -8.53
CA GLY A 48 -6.33 7.70 -8.83
C GLY A 48 -6.99 8.38 -7.64
N ASN A 49 -6.38 8.47 -6.45
CA ASN A 49 -6.83 9.27 -5.30
C ASN A 49 -5.74 10.23 -4.76
N GLU A 50 -4.82 10.65 -5.62
CA GLU A 50 -3.59 11.36 -5.25
C GLU A 50 -3.89 12.66 -4.48
N ALA A 51 -4.87 13.42 -4.94
CA ALA A 51 -5.30 14.67 -4.30
C ALA A 51 -5.95 14.43 -2.92
N GLU A 52 -6.61 13.30 -2.72
CA GLU A 52 -7.26 12.97 -1.45
C GLU A 52 -6.25 12.51 -0.40
N VAL A 53 -5.17 11.83 -0.80
CA VAL A 53 -4.14 11.31 0.11
C VAL A 53 -2.97 12.27 0.31
N GLU A 54 -2.93 13.40 -0.38
CA GLU A 54 -1.85 14.37 -0.30
C GLU A 54 -1.59 14.81 1.15
N GLY A 55 -0.32 14.83 1.55
CA GLY A 55 0.09 15.22 2.91
C GLY A 55 -0.18 14.16 3.99
N THR A 56 -0.51 12.92 3.61
CA THR A 56 -0.64 11.81 4.56
C THR A 56 0.68 11.57 5.30
N LEU A 57 0.61 11.56 6.63
CA LEU A 57 1.69 11.05 7.47
C LEU A 57 1.47 9.57 7.71
N SER A 58 2.51 8.77 7.57
CA SER A 58 2.41 7.34 7.80
C SER A 58 3.52 6.78 8.66
N VAL A 59 3.20 5.68 9.33
CA VAL A 59 4.15 4.89 10.11
C VAL A 59 4.35 3.57 9.40
N GLN A 60 5.60 3.25 9.08
CA GLN A 60 5.99 1.97 8.50
C GLN A 60 7.00 1.29 9.42
N PRO A 61 6.91 -0.04 9.59
CA PRO A 61 7.98 -0.80 10.21
C PRO A 61 9.29 -0.59 9.46
N GLN A 62 10.39 -0.42 10.20
CA GLN A 62 11.71 -0.40 9.59
C GLN A 62 12.05 -1.80 9.05
N ALA A 63 12.19 -1.92 7.74
CA ALA A 63 12.61 -3.15 7.09
C ALA A 63 14.12 -3.12 6.79
N ASN A 64 14.82 -4.22 7.06
CA ASN A 64 16.23 -4.40 6.70
C ASN A 64 16.33 -5.49 5.63
N PRO A 65 17.10 -5.27 4.55
CA PRO A 65 17.30 -6.30 3.53
C PRO A 65 17.93 -7.57 4.12
N VAL A 66 17.42 -8.73 3.71
CA VAL A 66 18.02 -10.02 4.06
C VAL A 66 19.08 -10.34 3.01
N ARG A 67 20.34 -10.45 3.44
CA ARG A 67 21.47 -10.72 2.53
C ARG A 67 21.24 -12.02 1.74
N GLY A 68 21.39 -11.95 0.42
CA GLY A 68 21.23 -13.10 -0.48
C GLY A 68 19.78 -13.47 -0.78
N PHE A 69 18.79 -12.84 -0.15
CA PHE A 69 17.38 -13.12 -0.43
C PHE A 69 17.00 -12.74 -1.87
N GLU A 70 17.40 -11.55 -2.31
CA GLU A 70 17.11 -11.06 -3.66
C GLU A 70 17.76 -11.95 -4.73
N GLU A 71 19.04 -12.28 -4.58
CA GLU A 71 19.76 -13.19 -5.48
C GLU A 71 19.11 -14.58 -5.52
N TYR A 72 18.75 -15.15 -4.36
CA TYR A 72 18.04 -16.43 -4.31
C TYR A 72 16.69 -16.34 -5.03
N PHE A 73 15.88 -15.34 -4.70
CA PHE A 73 14.50 -15.22 -5.15
C PHE A 73 14.42 -14.94 -6.66
N LEU A 74 15.26 -14.05 -7.19
CA LEU A 74 15.30 -13.70 -8.61
C LEU A 74 15.87 -14.81 -9.50
N ASN A 75 16.62 -15.76 -8.95
CA ASN A 75 17.14 -16.92 -9.69
C ASN A 75 16.17 -18.11 -9.74
N LEU A 76 15.01 -18.04 -9.08
CA LEU A 76 13.99 -19.09 -9.13
C LEU A 76 13.28 -19.06 -10.50
N THR A 77 13.08 -20.24 -11.08
CA THR A 77 12.28 -20.45 -12.29
C THR A 77 11.18 -21.46 -12.00
N VAL A 78 10.18 -21.53 -12.88
CA VAL A 78 9.08 -22.50 -12.75
C VAL A 78 9.61 -23.94 -12.75
N GLU A 79 10.67 -24.20 -13.50
CA GLU A 79 11.30 -25.51 -13.62
C GLU A 79 12.13 -25.86 -12.37
N SER A 80 12.82 -24.86 -11.78
CA SER A 80 13.72 -25.04 -10.65
C SER A 80 12.99 -25.05 -9.29
N ASN A 81 11.84 -24.36 -9.17
CA ASN A 81 11.09 -24.24 -7.92
C ASN A 81 9.90 -25.21 -7.81
N ARG A 82 10.18 -26.52 -7.78
CA ARG A 82 9.14 -27.57 -7.68
C ARG A 82 8.46 -27.66 -6.31
N ARG A 83 9.01 -27.01 -5.29
CA ARG A 83 8.51 -27.05 -3.91
C ARG A 83 7.30 -26.14 -3.70
N ASN A 84 7.24 -25.03 -4.43
CA ASN A 84 6.17 -24.04 -4.28
C ASN A 84 5.08 -24.28 -5.35
N PRO A 85 3.93 -24.87 -4.98
CA PRO A 85 2.85 -25.16 -5.94
C PRO A 85 2.19 -23.90 -6.51
N TRP A 86 2.37 -22.73 -5.90
CA TRP A 86 1.84 -21.45 -6.38
C TRP A 86 2.77 -20.73 -7.35
N PHE A 87 4.01 -21.20 -7.52
CA PHE A 87 5.01 -20.52 -8.36
C PHE A 87 4.66 -20.53 -9.85
N VAL A 88 3.94 -21.56 -10.32
CA VAL A 88 3.44 -21.66 -11.71
C VAL A 88 2.47 -20.55 -12.10
N GLY A 89 1.77 -19.93 -11.13
CA GLY A 89 0.78 -18.89 -11.38
C GLY A 89 1.36 -17.47 -11.51
N TYR A 90 2.63 -17.28 -11.15
CA TYR A 90 3.31 -15.98 -11.16
C TYR A 90 4.69 -16.07 -11.84
N PRO A 91 4.77 -16.44 -13.14
CA PRO A 91 6.03 -16.56 -13.86
C PRO A 91 6.73 -15.22 -14.13
N SER A 92 6.09 -14.10 -13.79
CA SER A 92 6.61 -12.75 -13.89
C SER A 92 6.36 -12.00 -12.57
N LEU A 93 7.25 -12.20 -11.61
CA LEU A 93 7.57 -11.18 -10.61
C LEU A 93 8.84 -10.47 -11.08
#